data_AF-A0A833UY42-F1
#
_entry.id   AF-A0A833UY42-F1
#
_cell.length_a   1.000
_cell.length_b   1.000
_cell.length_c   1.000
_cell.angle_alpha   90.00
_cell.angle_beta   90.00
_cell.angle_gamma   90.00
#
_symmetry.space_group_name_H-M   'P 1'
#
loop_
_entity.id
_entity.type
_entity.pdbx_description
1 polymer ?
#
loop_
_entity_poly.entity_id
_entity_poly.type
_entity_poly.pdbx_seq_one_letter_code
_entity_poly.pdbx_strand_id
1 'polypeptide(L)'
;MGISYEDLVVGSTTEVGRYTFEPDDIKAFAQRYDPQPFHLDEEAGKASHFGGLVASGWHTCSVFMSLLIKKLGSDSTSMGSPGIDSIRWLKPVRAGDTITMYQKVHDKRVSESKPDRGIVSTEWVGVNSAGETVITVHTKVIFGLRNPGGKQA
;
A
#
# COMPACT_ATOMS: atom_id res chain seq x y z
N MET A 1 -6.02 -21.48 7.07
CA MET A 1 -6.73 -20.42 7.80
C MET A 1 -5.97 -19.15 7.50
N GLY A 2 -6.64 -18.14 6.96
CA GLY A 2 -5.99 -16.93 6.49
C GLY A 2 -5.50 -16.05 7.62
N ILE A 3 -4.77 -15.01 7.27
CA ILE A 3 -4.17 -14.06 8.21
C ILE A 3 -5.26 -13.42 9.06
N SER A 4 -5.14 -13.54 10.38
CA SER A 4 -6.03 -12.97 11.39
C SER A 4 -5.35 -11.87 12.20
N TYR A 5 -6.10 -11.16 13.05
CA TYR A 5 -5.56 -10.10 13.92
C TYR A 5 -4.33 -10.54 14.74
N GLU A 6 -4.32 -11.79 15.21
CA GLU A 6 -3.26 -12.37 16.03
C GLU A 6 -1.93 -12.50 15.27
N ASP A 7 -1.99 -12.76 13.96
CA ASP A 7 -0.82 -13.00 13.09
C ASP A 7 -0.06 -11.71 12.74
N LEU A 8 -0.71 -10.55 12.90
CA LEU A 8 -0.08 -9.26 12.68
C LEU A 8 0.76 -8.89 13.91
N VAL A 9 2.06 -9.11 13.82
CA VAL A 9 3.01 -8.89 14.92
C VAL A 9 3.54 -7.46 14.88
N VAL A 10 3.38 -6.72 15.98
CA VAL A 10 3.92 -5.35 16.13
C VAL A 10 5.45 -5.37 15.97
N GLY A 11 5.99 -4.40 15.22
CA GLY A 11 7.40 -4.28 14.86
C GLY A 11 7.81 -5.11 13.63
N SER A 12 6.94 -5.99 13.13
CA SER A 12 7.24 -6.76 11.93
C SER A 12 7.26 -5.88 10.67
N THR A 13 8.10 -6.27 9.72
CA THR A 13 8.12 -5.73 8.35
C THR A 13 7.98 -6.89 7.38
N THR A 14 6.98 -6.83 6.51
CA THR A 14 6.69 -7.87 5.53
C THR A 14 6.78 -7.30 4.13
N GLU A 15 7.57 -7.91 3.25
CA GLU A 15 7.51 -7.63 1.82
C GLU A 15 6.17 -8.14 1.26
N VAL A 16 5.38 -7.23 0.68
CA VAL A 16 4.09 -7.56 0.06
C VAL A 16 4.23 -7.92 -1.41
N GLY A 17 5.27 -7.41 -2.07
CA GLY A 17 5.60 -7.75 -3.44
C GLY A 17 6.44 -6.69 -4.15
N ARG A 18 6.64 -6.91 -5.46
CA ARG A 18 7.33 -6.00 -6.36
C ARG A 18 6.47 -5.72 -7.58
N TYR A 19 6.60 -4.53 -8.15
CA TYR A 19 5.95 -4.17 -9.41
C TYR A 19 6.83 -3.23 -10.22
N THR A 20 6.92 -3.50 -11.53
CA THR A 20 7.60 -2.63 -12.49
C THR A 20 6.58 -1.73 -13.15
N PHE A 21 6.78 -0.42 -13.06
CA PHE A 21 5.88 0.57 -13.63
C PHE A 21 6.21 0.78 -15.11
N GLU A 22 5.62 -0.02 -15.98
CA GLU A 22 5.79 0.12 -17.43
C GLU A 22 5.07 1.38 -17.96
N PRO A 23 5.57 2.04 -19.02
CA PRO A 23 4.97 3.25 -19.59
C PRO A 23 3.48 3.08 -19.93
N ASP A 24 3.10 1.97 -20.54
CA ASP A 24 1.72 1.72 -20.96
C ASP A 24 0.77 1.55 -19.77
N ASP A 25 1.22 0.87 -18.71
CA ASP A 25 0.45 0.72 -17.46
C ASP A 25 0.28 2.08 -16.76
N ILE A 26 1.33 2.91 -16.75
CA ILE A 26 1.27 4.29 -16.23
C ILE A 26 0.19 5.08 -16.96
N LYS A 27 0.23 5.11 -18.29
CA LYS A 27 -0.70 5.86 -19.12
C LYS A 27 -2.13 5.33 -19.00
N ALA A 28 -2.30 4.01 -18.98
CA ALA A 28 -3.61 3.37 -18.83
C ALA A 28 -4.27 3.72 -17.49
N PHE A 29 -3.51 3.70 -16.38
CA PHE A 29 -4.02 4.14 -15.09
C PHE A 29 -4.36 5.64 -15.10
N ALA A 30 -3.44 6.47 -15.61
CA ALA A 30 -3.60 7.92 -15.66
C ALA A 30 -4.83 8.35 -16.47
N GLN A 31 -5.04 7.74 -17.64
CA GLN A 31 -6.18 8.04 -18.49
C GLN A 31 -7.51 7.83 -17.77
N ARG A 32 -7.57 6.85 -16.86
CA ARG A 32 -8.78 6.51 -16.12
C ARG A 32 -8.95 7.32 -14.83
N TYR A 33 -7.88 7.64 -14.13
CA TYR A 33 -7.96 8.11 -12.74
C TYR A 33 -7.20 9.40 -12.43
N ASP A 34 -6.21 9.76 -13.24
CA ASP A 34 -5.36 10.93 -13.00
C ASP A 34 -4.76 11.47 -14.31
N PRO A 35 -5.58 12.11 -15.17
CA PRO A 35 -5.21 12.45 -16.55
C PRO A 35 -4.37 13.73 -16.65
N GLN A 36 -3.46 13.96 -15.70
CA GLN A 36 -2.49 15.04 -15.80
C GLN A 36 -1.49 14.75 -16.92
N PRO A 37 -1.07 15.75 -17.74
CA PRO A 37 -0.28 15.49 -18.94
C PRO A 37 1.02 14.71 -18.72
N PHE A 38 1.72 14.95 -17.63
CA PHE A 38 2.99 14.29 -17.28
C PHE A 38 2.84 12.82 -16.87
N HIS A 39 1.62 12.30 -16.79
CA HIS A 39 1.31 10.88 -16.62
C HIS A 39 0.83 10.20 -17.91
N LEU A 40 0.52 10.98 -18.96
CA LEU A 40 -0.08 10.49 -20.20
C LEU A 40 0.89 10.46 -21.38
N ASP A 41 1.89 11.35 -21.37
CA ASP A 41 2.76 11.59 -22.50
C ASP A 41 4.20 11.87 -22.06
N GLU A 42 5.16 11.27 -22.77
CA GLU A 42 6.59 11.38 -22.46
C GLU A 42 7.12 12.80 -22.67
N GLU A 43 6.69 13.51 -23.72
CA GLU A 43 7.16 14.86 -24.02
C GLU A 43 6.57 15.87 -23.02
N ALA A 44 5.30 15.72 -22.65
CA ALA A 44 4.69 16.48 -21.57
C ALA A 44 5.38 16.20 -20.23
N GLY A 45 5.76 14.94 -19.97
CA GLY A 45 6.57 14.56 -18.82
C GLY A 45 7.93 15.26 -18.81
N LYS A 46 8.65 15.25 -19.93
CA LYS A 46 9.95 15.93 -20.10
C LYS A 46 9.84 17.45 -19.92
N ALA A 47 8.76 18.05 -20.41
CA ALA A 47 8.50 19.48 -20.27
C ALA A 47 8.06 19.91 -18.86
N SER A 48 7.70 18.96 -18.00
CA SER A 48 7.33 19.22 -16.61
C SER A 48 8.54 19.25 -15.67
N HIS A 49 8.33 19.67 -14.41
CA HIS A 49 9.37 19.62 -13.38
C HIS A 49 9.86 18.19 -13.04
N PHE A 50 9.16 17.15 -13.50
CA PHE A 50 9.58 15.76 -13.33
C PHE A 50 10.66 15.33 -14.32
N GLY A 51 10.83 16.02 -15.45
CA GLY A 51 11.83 15.73 -16.47
C GLY A 51 11.63 14.39 -17.20
N GLY A 52 10.41 13.83 -17.19
CA GLY A 52 10.05 12.60 -17.88
C GLY A 52 8.68 12.07 -17.44
N LEU A 53 8.20 11.00 -18.10
CA LEU A 53 6.97 10.31 -17.71
C LEU A 53 7.11 9.72 -16.31
N VAL A 54 6.12 9.97 -15.46
CA VAL A 54 6.07 9.45 -14.08
C VAL A 54 4.72 8.81 -13.81
N ALA A 55 4.69 7.81 -12.94
CA ALA A 55 3.44 7.23 -12.46
C ALA A 55 2.70 8.23 -11.56
N SER A 56 1.37 8.22 -11.61
CA SER A 56 0.56 8.90 -10.60
C SER A 56 0.87 8.34 -9.21
N GLY A 57 0.90 9.22 -8.21
CA GLY A 57 0.99 8.79 -6.81
C GLY A 57 -0.12 7.82 -6.41
N TRP A 58 -1.31 7.98 -7.00
CA TRP A 58 -2.45 7.07 -6.81
C TRP A 58 -2.28 5.74 -7.53
N HIS A 59 -1.57 5.71 -8.66
CA HIS A 59 -1.20 4.46 -9.32
C HIS A 59 -0.34 3.62 -8.38
N THR A 60 0.65 4.24 -7.73
CA THR A 60 1.54 3.56 -6.78
C THR A 60 0.76 3.00 -5.58
N CYS A 61 -0.16 3.77 -5.00
CA CYS A 61 -1.04 3.29 -3.92
C CYS A 61 -1.93 2.11 -4.36
N SER A 62 -2.46 2.15 -5.59
CA SER A 62 -3.35 1.12 -6.13
C SER A 62 -2.62 -0.20 -6.37
N VAL A 63 -1.39 -0.12 -6.88
CA VAL A 63 -0.48 -1.28 -7.01
C VAL A 63 -0.19 -1.87 -5.63
N PHE A 64 0.14 -1.04 -4.63
CA PHE A 64 0.37 -1.52 -3.27
C PHE A 64 -0.82 -2.29 -2.73
N MET A 65 -2.03 -1.73 -2.84
CA MET A 65 -3.25 -2.41 -2.38
C MET A 65 -3.45 -3.76 -3.08
N SER A 66 -3.26 -3.82 -4.40
CA SER A 66 -3.36 -5.06 -5.17
C SER A 66 -2.40 -6.13 -4.66
N LEU A 67 -1.13 -5.77 -4.43
CA LEU A 67 -0.12 -6.68 -3.89
C LEU A 67 -0.43 -7.10 -2.44
N LEU A 68 -0.86 -6.16 -1.60
CA LEU A 68 -1.22 -6.43 -0.21
C LEU A 68 -2.36 -7.45 -0.12
N ILE A 69 -3.44 -7.28 -0.89
CA ILE A 69 -4.58 -8.21 -0.85
C ILE A 69 -4.18 -9.59 -1.38
N LYS A 70 -3.37 -9.66 -2.44
CA LYS A 70 -2.81 -10.94 -2.92
C LYS A 70 -1.95 -11.63 -1.86
N LYS A 71 -1.17 -10.86 -1.10
CA LYS A 71 -0.32 -11.36 -0.02
C LYS A 71 -1.14 -11.83 1.19
N LEU A 72 -2.19 -11.08 1.56
CA LEU A 72 -3.06 -11.43 2.69
C LEU A 72 -3.88 -12.69 2.43
N GLY A 73 -4.28 -12.91 1.17
CA GLY A 73 -5.14 -14.02 0.77
C GLY A 73 -6.63 -13.70 0.97
N SER A 74 -7.47 -14.36 0.16
CA SER A 74 -8.93 -14.19 0.20
C SER A 74 -9.58 -14.72 1.47
N ASP A 75 -8.89 -15.55 2.24
CA ASP A 75 -9.34 -16.13 3.50
C ASP A 75 -8.86 -15.33 4.73
N SER A 76 -8.19 -14.18 4.53
CA SER A 76 -7.82 -13.28 5.64
C SER A 76 -9.05 -12.67 6.31
N THR A 77 -8.93 -12.31 7.59
CA THR A 77 -10.00 -11.65 8.35
C THR A 77 -10.02 -10.13 8.19
N SER A 78 -9.33 -9.59 7.17
CA SER A 78 -9.31 -8.17 6.88
C SER A 78 -10.72 -7.66 6.57
N MET A 79 -11.14 -6.63 7.29
CA MET A 79 -12.47 -6.01 7.18
C MET A 79 -12.40 -4.63 6.52
N GLY A 80 -11.29 -4.33 5.85
CA GLY A 80 -11.02 -3.03 5.26
C GLY A 80 -10.44 -2.02 6.24
N SER A 81 -10.27 -0.80 5.74
CA SER A 81 -9.66 0.32 6.45
C SER A 81 -10.69 1.42 6.68
N PRO A 82 -10.72 2.05 7.88
CA PRO A 82 -11.52 3.25 8.10
C PRO A 82 -10.93 4.49 7.42
N GLY A 83 -9.71 4.42 6.88
CA GLY A 83 -9.08 5.52 6.18
C GLY A 83 -7.55 5.50 6.22
N ILE A 84 -6.97 6.48 5.53
CA ILE A 84 -5.53 6.73 5.49
C ILE A 84 -5.25 7.94 6.36
N ASP A 85 -4.31 7.80 7.30
CA ASP A 85 -3.89 8.88 8.19
C ASP A 85 -2.96 9.85 7.45
N SER A 86 -2.04 9.34 6.62
CA SER A 86 -1.19 10.17 5.76
C SER A 86 -0.62 9.43 4.56
N ILE A 87 -0.33 10.19 3.50
CA ILE A 87 0.42 9.75 2.31
C ILE A 87 1.56 10.74 2.11
N ARG A 88 2.74 10.23 1.74
CA ARG A 88 3.87 11.03 1.27
C ARG A 88 4.44 10.41 0.00
N TRP A 89 4.43 11.16 -1.09
CA TRP A 89 5.16 10.83 -2.32
C TRP A 89 6.50 11.54 -2.26
N LEU A 90 7.52 10.82 -1.83
CA LEU A 90 8.85 11.37 -1.53
C LEU A 90 9.68 11.56 -2.80
N LYS A 91 9.50 10.67 -3.77
CA LYS A 91 10.17 10.70 -5.07
C LYS A 91 9.21 10.26 -6.17
N PRO A 92 9.34 10.78 -7.40
CA PRO A 92 8.56 10.29 -8.53
C PRO A 92 8.95 8.84 -8.84
N VAL A 93 7.94 8.01 -9.09
CA VAL A 93 8.14 6.67 -9.68
C VAL A 93 8.16 6.84 -11.20
N ARG A 94 9.27 6.46 -11.83
CA ARG A 94 9.49 6.66 -13.27
C ARG A 94 9.10 5.41 -14.05
N ALA A 95 8.85 5.61 -15.34
CA ALA A 95 8.65 4.47 -16.25
C ALA A 95 9.89 3.56 -16.24
N GLY A 96 9.67 2.25 -16.08
CA GLY A 96 10.69 1.24 -15.91
C GLY A 96 11.17 1.02 -14.46
N ASP A 97 10.76 1.86 -13.50
CA ASP A 97 11.13 1.63 -12.09
C ASP A 97 10.45 0.37 -11.55
N THR A 98 11.25 -0.47 -10.89
CA THR A 98 10.72 -1.56 -10.04
C THR A 98 10.67 -1.09 -8.60
N ILE A 99 9.48 -1.13 -8.00
CA ILE A 99 9.27 -0.78 -6.60
C ILE A 99 9.02 -2.04 -5.78
N THR A 100 9.86 -2.27 -4.77
CA THR A 100 9.60 -3.29 -3.74
C THR A 100 8.78 -2.65 -2.62
N MET A 101 7.68 -3.31 -2.26
CA MET A 101 6.68 -2.77 -1.36
C MET A 101 6.64 -3.57 -0.06
N TYR A 102 6.59 -2.87 1.06
CA TYR A 102 6.61 -3.43 2.41
C TYR A 102 5.45 -2.91 3.24
N GLN A 103 4.89 -3.76 4.08
CA GLN A 103 3.99 -3.38 5.17
C GLN A 103 4.72 -3.52 6.50
N LYS A 104 4.68 -2.48 7.32
CA LYS A 104 5.12 -2.49 8.71
C LYS A 104 3.92 -2.44 9.63
N VAL A 105 3.96 -3.17 10.74
CA VAL A 105 2.95 -3.12 11.79
C VAL A 105 3.49 -2.31 12.96
N HIS A 106 2.84 -1.18 13.27
CA HIS A 106 3.31 -0.24 14.30
C HIS A 106 2.63 -0.46 15.65
N ASP A 107 1.34 -0.76 15.63
CA ASP A 107 0.53 -0.94 16.83
C ASP A 107 -0.69 -1.81 16.52
N LYS A 108 -1.26 -2.45 17.53
CA LYS A 108 -2.56 -3.11 17.42
C LYS A 108 -3.32 -3.12 18.73
N ARG A 109 -4.63 -2.96 18.65
CA ARG A 109 -5.54 -3.11 19.80
C ARG A 109 -6.83 -3.81 19.42
N VAL A 110 -7.41 -4.56 20.35
CA VAL A 110 -8.77 -5.09 20.21
C VAL A 110 -9.77 -3.94 20.39
N SER A 111 -10.86 -3.95 19.64
CA SER A 111 -11.91 -2.95 19.81
C SER A 111 -12.68 -3.19 21.10
N GLU A 112 -12.79 -2.14 21.93
CA GLU A 112 -13.55 -2.19 23.18
C GLU A 112 -15.06 -2.35 22.95
N SER A 113 -15.60 -1.69 21.91
CA SER A 113 -17.03 -1.74 21.58
C SER A 113 -17.42 -2.94 20.72
N LYS A 114 -16.45 -3.58 20.03
CA LYS A 114 -16.67 -4.73 19.15
C LYS A 114 -15.57 -5.78 19.38
N PRO A 115 -15.68 -6.62 20.43
CA PRO A 115 -14.62 -7.54 20.84
C PRO A 115 -14.38 -8.72 19.87
N ASP A 116 -15.06 -8.73 18.72
CA ASP A 116 -14.82 -9.66 17.62
C ASP A 116 -13.71 -9.21 16.66
N ARG A 117 -13.21 -7.98 16.79
CA ARG A 117 -12.21 -7.40 15.89
C ARG A 117 -11.21 -6.49 16.59
N GLY A 118 -10.08 -6.27 15.93
CA GLY A 118 -9.06 -5.31 16.33
C GLY A 118 -8.73 -4.32 15.23
N ILE A 119 -8.05 -3.25 15.63
CA ILE A 119 -7.51 -2.22 14.73
C ILE A 119 -6.00 -2.34 14.78
N VAL A 120 -5.39 -2.45 13.60
CA VAL A 120 -3.94 -2.53 13.41
C VAL A 120 -3.47 -1.26 12.71
N SER A 121 -2.50 -0.56 13.31
CA SER A 121 -1.81 0.55 12.67
C SER A 121 -0.68 -0.01 11.81
N THR A 122 -0.67 0.39 10.54
CA THR A 122 0.30 -0.07 9.56
C THR A 122 0.91 1.08 8.80
N GLU A 123 2.13 0.88 8.31
CA GLU A 123 2.79 1.75 7.36
C GLU A 123 3.14 0.95 6.11
N TRP A 124 2.80 1.51 4.96
CA TRP A 124 3.21 1.01 3.66
C TRP A 124 4.44 1.78 3.23
N VAL A 125 5.46 1.07 2.74
CA VAL A 125 6.71 1.65 2.27
C VAL A 125 7.03 1.08 0.89
N GLY A 126 7.23 1.95 -0.10
CA GLY A 126 7.76 1.57 -1.41
C GLY A 126 9.22 1.99 -1.55
N VAL A 127 10.08 1.08 -1.99
CA VAL A 127 11.52 1.29 -2.16
C VAL A 127 11.92 0.95 -3.59
N ASN A 128 12.62 1.84 -4.27
CA ASN A 128 13.13 1.61 -5.63
C ASN A 128 14.39 0.72 -5.64
N SER A 129 14.87 0.34 -6.83
CA SER A 129 16.08 -0.48 -6.99
C SER A 129 17.37 0.18 -6.47
N ALA A 130 17.38 1.50 -6.27
CA ALA A 130 18.50 2.22 -5.66
C ALA A 130 18.45 2.23 -4.11
N GLY A 131 17.46 1.57 -3.51
CA GLY A 131 17.28 1.52 -2.05
C GLY A 131 16.61 2.78 -1.47
N GLU A 132 16.02 3.62 -2.31
CA GLU A 132 15.41 4.88 -1.89
C GLU A 132 13.90 4.73 -1.67
N THR A 133 13.39 5.27 -0.56
CA THR A 133 11.95 5.30 -0.31
C THR A 133 11.26 6.29 -1.23
N VAL A 134 10.31 5.80 -2.03
CA VAL A 134 9.54 6.62 -2.98
C VAL A 134 8.18 7.03 -2.43
N ILE A 135 7.58 6.18 -1.59
CA ILE A 135 6.26 6.42 -0.99
C ILE A 135 6.17 5.87 0.43
N THR A 136 5.48 6.59 1.31
CA THR A 136 5.04 6.10 2.61
C THR A 136 3.55 6.37 2.81
N VAL A 137 2.79 5.40 3.33
CA VAL A 137 1.37 5.55 3.67
C VAL A 137 1.13 5.03 5.08
N HIS A 138 0.62 5.88 5.99
CA HIS A 138 0.17 5.44 7.31
C HIS A 138 -1.35 5.21 7.26
N THR A 139 -1.79 4.02 7.67
CA THR A 139 -3.20 3.65 7.66
C THR A 139 -3.52 2.68 8.79
N LYS A 140 -4.78 2.68 9.19
CA LYS A 140 -5.34 1.67 10.10
C LYS A 140 -6.12 0.65 9.30
N VAL A 141 -6.11 -0.60 9.72
CA VAL A 141 -6.88 -1.68 9.11
C VAL A 141 -7.58 -2.49 10.20
N ILE A 142 -8.80 -2.91 9.93
CA ILE A 142 -9.60 -3.72 10.86
C ILE A 142 -9.41 -5.18 10.50
N PHE A 143 -9.10 -6.02 11.48
CA PHE A 143 -9.00 -7.47 11.32
C PHE A 143 -9.89 -8.15 12.35
N GLY A 144 -10.63 -9.18 11.92
CA GLY A 144 -11.34 -10.09 12.83
C GLY A 144 -10.37 -10.89 13.68
N LEU A 145 -10.72 -11.12 14.95
CA LEU A 145 -10.00 -12.05 15.82
C LEU A 145 -10.28 -13.48 15.38
N ARG A 146 -9.30 -14.37 15.52
CA ARG A 146 -9.45 -15.79 15.19
C ARG A 146 -10.54 -16.45 16.03
N ASN A 147 -10.60 -16.10 17.31
CA ASN A 147 -11.53 -16.66 18.31
C ASN A 147 -12.27 -15.52 19.03
N PRO A 148 -13.32 -14.94 18.42
CA PRO A 148 -14.06 -13.84 19.03
C PRO A 148 -14.73 -14.28 20.34
N GLY A 149 -14.44 -13.60 21.44
CA GLY A 149 -15.01 -13.89 22.78
C GLY A 149 -14.26 -14.92 23.63
N GLY A 150 -13.11 -15.44 23.18
CA GLY A 150 -12.24 -16.25 24.04
C GLY A 150 -11.52 -15.35 25.06
N LYS A 151 -11.68 -15.63 26.36
CA LYS A 151 -10.80 -15.03 27.39
C LYS A 151 -9.35 -15.29 26.98
N GLN A 152 -8.53 -14.24 26.92
CA GLN A 152 -7.08 -14.41 26.82
C GLN A 152 -6.65 -15.29 28.01
N ALA A 153 -6.13 -16.48 27.71
CA ALA A 153 -5.49 -17.34 28.68
C ALA A 153 -4.05 -16.87 28.89
#